data_AF-A0A2A2KSR2-F1
#
_entry.id   AF-A0A2A2KSR2-F1
#
_cell.length_a   1.000
_cell.length_b   1.000
_cell.length_c   1.000
_cell.angle_alpha   90.00
_cell.angle_beta   90.00
_cell.angle_gamma   90.00
#
_symmetry.space_group_name_H-M   'P 1'
#
loop_
_entity.id
_entity.type
_entity.pdbx_description
1 polymer ?
#
loop_
_entity_poly.entity_id
_entity_poly.type
_entity_poly.pdbx_seq_one_letter_code
_entity_poly.pdbx_strand_id
1 'polypeptide(L)'
;MSCNVDLEKLITDSNRSIATLAITTLLKTGAESSVERLMKQISSFVSEIGDEFKIVVIDAIRSLCSRYPRKHSVMMPFLYSMLRSDGGFEPKKAIVETIIAIIEENQDAKAAGLSHLCEFIEDCEYDVLSTRVLHLLGREAPHTTNPSSFIRYIYNRVILESTKVRAAAVTALAKFGAQCADLRSSIEVLLRRCLLDGDDEVRDRATFCLKILTSGNNTLISEFILEGLQVSPTGLESCLLNFLQKSNFSEPFDLRIVPVTSQPISKPETRRIAVLEEPEKPTAKTPAAQPFAEELAKIAAFRPLGPLFKSSAPTSLTESVAEYTVQLIKHVYANHVVLQFNCRNTLNDQLLEDVHVELEDSDKDWVVEHDIPIESLPYGETKPAYLLLPFPESGSVIGTFSAALRFKVKDVDPATGEPESDDTYEDRYVLEEAEVTVADSVQPSAKQSFAPAWQALDEADTIEETFQLSTVSTIPEAITKMTALLGLAACERSDRVPEGKSQHTVVLSGIFRGGFEVLSKVNFAIDPSDRSINMHMLIRSVDNTVATILASAIA
;
A
#
# COMPACT_ATOMS: atom_id res chain seq x y z
N MET A 1 -19.21 -31.49 6.22
CA MET A 1 -20.47 -31.16 6.93
C MET A 1 -20.64 -31.87 8.28
N SER A 2 -20.15 -33.12 8.49
CA SER A 2 -20.29 -33.82 9.79
C SER A 2 -19.58 -33.13 10.97
N CYS A 3 -18.36 -32.60 10.76
CA CYS A 3 -17.55 -32.07 11.87
C CYS A 3 -18.09 -30.78 12.50
N ASN A 4 -18.73 -29.88 11.73
CA ASN A 4 -19.25 -28.62 12.29
C ASN A 4 -20.41 -28.89 13.27
N VAL A 5 -21.23 -29.91 13.02
CA VAL A 5 -22.32 -30.28 13.93
C VAL A 5 -21.77 -30.81 15.27
N ASP A 6 -20.65 -31.54 15.22
CA ASP A 6 -20.01 -32.02 16.44
C ASP A 6 -19.28 -30.89 17.19
N LEU A 7 -18.66 -29.94 16.47
CA LEU A 7 -18.07 -28.74 17.06
C LEU A 7 -19.13 -27.83 17.73
N GLU A 8 -20.34 -27.73 17.18
CA GLU A 8 -21.42 -26.95 17.80
C GLU A 8 -21.78 -27.45 19.21
N LYS A 9 -21.65 -28.76 19.47
CA LYS A 9 -21.88 -29.34 20.81
C LYS A 9 -20.82 -28.89 21.83
N LEU A 10 -19.62 -28.54 21.36
CA LEU A 10 -18.51 -28.10 22.20
C LEU A 10 -18.59 -26.61 22.57
N ILE A 11 -19.51 -25.83 21.98
CA ILE A 11 -19.73 -24.42 22.35
C ILE A 11 -20.14 -24.29 23.83
N THR A 12 -20.92 -25.25 24.33
CA THR A 12 -21.39 -25.30 25.72
C THR A 12 -20.47 -26.11 26.64
N ASP A 13 -19.25 -26.42 26.21
CA ASP A 13 -18.30 -27.17 27.03
C ASP A 13 -17.91 -26.38 28.29
N SER A 14 -17.79 -27.08 29.41
CA SER A 14 -17.34 -26.51 30.69
C SER A 14 -15.94 -25.89 30.61
N ASN A 15 -15.08 -26.40 29.73
CA ASN A 15 -13.75 -25.86 29.49
C ASN A 15 -13.83 -24.72 28.46
N ARG A 16 -13.64 -23.49 28.95
CA ARG A 16 -13.72 -22.27 28.13
C ARG A 16 -12.71 -22.24 26.98
N SER A 17 -11.55 -22.88 27.12
CA SER A 17 -10.57 -22.99 26.03
C SER A 17 -11.09 -23.87 24.90
N ILE A 18 -11.72 -25.01 25.23
CA ILE A 18 -12.31 -25.93 24.24
C ILE A 18 -13.46 -25.24 23.52
N ALA A 19 -14.36 -24.59 24.26
CA ALA A 19 -15.48 -23.85 23.70
C ALA A 19 -15.00 -22.70 22.78
N THR A 20 -13.96 -21.95 23.19
CA THR A 20 -13.41 -20.87 22.36
C THR A 20 -12.79 -21.40 21.05
N LEU A 21 -12.05 -22.50 21.11
CA LEU A 21 -11.48 -23.14 19.92
C LEU A 21 -12.58 -23.67 18.99
N ALA A 22 -13.63 -24.27 19.55
CA ALA A 22 -14.78 -24.73 18.78
C ALA A 22 -15.48 -23.55 18.06
N ILE A 23 -15.75 -22.45 18.78
CA ILE A 23 -16.34 -21.23 18.20
C ILE A 23 -15.45 -20.65 17.10
N THR A 24 -14.16 -20.48 17.38
CA THR A 24 -13.20 -19.92 16.41
C THR A 24 -13.14 -20.77 15.16
N THR A 25 -13.15 -22.09 15.32
CA THR A 25 -13.16 -23.03 14.19
C THR A 25 -14.46 -22.94 13.41
N LEU A 26 -15.61 -22.90 14.08
CA LEU A 26 -16.93 -22.74 13.45
C LEU A 26 -17.08 -21.42 12.70
N LEU A 27 -16.53 -20.31 13.22
CA LEU A 27 -16.51 -19.03 12.51
C LEU A 27 -15.60 -19.08 11.28
N LYS A 28 -14.52 -19.88 11.31
CA LYS A 28 -13.60 -20.03 10.18
C LYS A 28 -14.08 -21.01 9.11
N THR A 29 -14.84 -22.03 9.49
CA THR A 29 -15.32 -23.10 8.57
C THR A 29 -16.82 -23.03 8.28
N GLY A 30 -17.55 -22.13 8.94
CA GLY A 30 -18.98 -21.95 8.80
C GLY A 30 -19.36 -21.46 7.41
N ALA A 31 -20.46 -21.98 6.88
CA ALA A 31 -21.06 -21.49 5.64
C ALA A 31 -21.89 -20.24 5.90
N GLU A 32 -22.12 -19.42 4.87
CA GLU A 32 -22.90 -18.17 4.96
C GLU A 32 -24.28 -18.36 5.62
N SER A 33 -24.94 -19.49 5.37
CA SER A 33 -26.25 -19.83 5.93
C SER A 33 -26.24 -20.07 7.44
N SER A 34 -25.09 -20.41 8.03
CA SER A 34 -24.94 -20.70 9.46
C SER A 34 -24.61 -19.48 10.31
N VAL A 35 -24.16 -18.38 9.69
CA VAL A 35 -23.65 -17.18 10.37
C VAL A 35 -24.64 -16.65 11.41
N GLU A 36 -25.90 -16.44 11.02
CA GLU A 36 -26.93 -15.91 11.93
C GLU A 36 -27.17 -16.79 13.15
N ARG A 37 -27.18 -18.11 12.98
CA ARG A 37 -27.35 -19.06 14.07
C ARG A 37 -26.15 -19.04 15.00
N LEU A 38 -24.95 -19.09 14.44
CA LEU A 38 -23.70 -19.08 15.19
C LEU A 38 -23.56 -17.80 16.01
N MET A 39 -23.78 -16.63 15.42
CA MET A 39 -23.71 -15.34 16.13
C MET A 39 -24.67 -15.26 17.32
N LYS A 40 -25.89 -15.82 17.19
CA LYS A 40 -26.84 -15.90 18.30
C LYS A 40 -26.36 -16.83 19.42
N GLN A 41 -25.82 -18.00 19.07
CA GLN A 41 -25.34 -18.98 20.05
C GLN A 41 -24.13 -18.49 20.84
N ILE A 42 -23.21 -17.78 20.19
CA ILE A 42 -21.99 -17.32 20.85
C ILE A 42 -22.18 -16.07 21.72
N SER A 43 -23.27 -15.33 21.55
CA SER A 43 -23.51 -14.05 22.25
C SER A 43 -23.44 -14.17 23.77
N SER A 44 -24.09 -15.19 24.35
CA SER A 44 -24.05 -15.42 25.79
C SER A 44 -22.68 -15.95 26.26
N PHE A 45 -21.99 -16.74 25.44
CA PHE A 45 -20.68 -17.27 25.79
C PHE A 45 -19.62 -16.15 25.85
N VAL A 46 -19.62 -15.27 24.84
CA VAL A 46 -18.59 -14.24 24.70
C VAL A 46 -18.66 -13.18 25.81
N SER A 47 -19.83 -12.95 26.41
CA SER A 47 -19.95 -12.10 27.60
C SER A 47 -19.32 -12.69 28.86
N GLU A 48 -19.12 -14.01 28.93
CA GLU A 48 -18.64 -14.72 30.13
C GLU A 48 -17.15 -15.08 30.09
N ILE A 49 -16.48 -14.89 28.96
CA ILE A 49 -15.06 -15.25 28.80
C ILE A 49 -14.11 -14.07 29.05
N GLY A 50 -12.86 -14.40 29.37
CA GLY A 50 -11.80 -13.41 29.54
C GLY A 50 -11.43 -12.68 28.25
N ASP A 51 -10.80 -11.52 28.40
CA ASP A 51 -10.46 -10.60 27.32
C ASP A 51 -9.57 -11.23 26.24
N GLU A 52 -8.63 -12.09 26.61
CA GLU A 52 -7.77 -12.82 25.67
C GLU A 52 -8.60 -13.68 24.68
N PHE A 53 -9.60 -14.38 25.19
CA PHE A 53 -10.48 -15.21 24.36
C PHE A 53 -11.45 -14.38 23.52
N LYS A 54 -11.91 -13.22 24.04
CA LYS A 54 -12.71 -12.28 23.25
C LYS A 54 -11.96 -11.83 21.99
N ILE A 55 -10.67 -11.48 22.12
CA ILE A 55 -9.83 -11.04 21.00
C ILE A 55 -9.78 -12.11 19.90
N VAL A 56 -9.58 -13.38 20.26
CA VAL A 56 -9.56 -14.49 19.30
C VAL A 56 -10.90 -14.63 18.55
N VAL A 57 -12.03 -14.46 19.26
CA VAL A 57 -13.36 -14.47 18.63
C VAL A 57 -13.56 -13.27 17.70
N ILE A 58 -13.12 -12.07 18.10
CA ILE A 58 -13.20 -10.85 17.29
C ILE A 58 -12.41 -11.01 15.98
N ASP A 59 -11.20 -11.56 16.05
CA ASP A 59 -10.38 -11.84 14.87
C ASP A 59 -11.06 -12.84 13.92
N ALA A 60 -11.72 -13.87 14.46
CA ALA A 60 -12.50 -14.80 13.66
C ALA A 60 -13.71 -14.14 12.99
N ILE A 61 -14.41 -13.23 13.69
CA ILE A 61 -15.51 -12.43 13.12
C ILE A 61 -14.99 -11.51 12.02
N ARG A 62 -13.81 -10.90 12.18
CA ARG A 62 -13.19 -10.08 11.14
C ARG A 62 -12.96 -10.89 9.86
N SER A 63 -12.38 -12.07 9.97
CA SER A 63 -12.20 -12.98 8.81
C SER A 63 -13.55 -13.38 8.18
N LEU A 64 -14.57 -13.62 9.01
CA LEU A 64 -15.91 -13.96 8.52
C LEU A 64 -16.58 -12.79 7.79
N CYS A 65 -16.41 -11.56 8.27
CA CYS A 65 -16.90 -10.35 7.59
C CYS A 65 -16.27 -10.15 6.23
N SER A 66 -14.96 -10.38 6.13
CA SER A 66 -14.24 -10.28 4.85
C SER A 66 -14.72 -11.35 3.86
N ARG A 67 -15.02 -12.56 4.34
CA ARG A 67 -15.52 -13.68 3.53
C ARG A 67 -16.98 -13.53 3.10
N TYR A 68 -17.84 -13.00 3.98
CA TYR A 68 -19.27 -12.78 3.71
C TYR A 68 -19.68 -11.33 3.98
N PRO A 69 -19.28 -10.36 3.13
CA PRO A 69 -19.52 -8.93 3.38
C PRO A 69 -20.99 -8.57 3.54
N ARG A 70 -21.90 -9.26 2.83
CA ARG A 70 -23.36 -9.04 2.90
C ARG A 70 -23.97 -9.39 4.26
N LYS A 71 -23.29 -10.18 5.09
CA LYS A 71 -23.73 -10.54 6.45
C LYS A 71 -23.33 -9.51 7.51
N HIS A 72 -22.74 -8.37 7.11
CA HIS A 72 -22.36 -7.28 8.02
C HIS A 72 -23.54 -6.81 8.90
N SER A 73 -24.78 -6.87 8.40
CA SER A 73 -26.00 -6.50 9.12
C SER A 73 -26.25 -7.33 10.39
N VAL A 74 -25.63 -8.51 10.51
CA VAL A 74 -25.73 -9.39 11.68
C VAL A 74 -24.47 -9.28 12.54
N MET A 75 -23.30 -9.22 11.92
CA MET A 75 -22.01 -9.21 12.61
C MET A 75 -21.72 -7.86 13.27
N MET A 76 -22.09 -6.74 12.66
CA MET A 76 -21.82 -5.41 13.23
C MET A 76 -22.63 -5.12 14.50
N PRO A 77 -23.96 -5.39 14.57
CA PRO A 77 -24.68 -5.23 15.82
C PRO A 77 -24.12 -6.08 16.95
N PHE A 78 -23.61 -7.28 16.63
CA PHE A 78 -22.95 -8.14 17.60
C PHE A 78 -21.64 -7.51 18.13
N LEU A 79 -20.77 -7.06 17.24
CA LEU A 79 -19.54 -6.34 17.60
C LEU A 79 -19.84 -5.08 18.41
N TYR A 80 -20.87 -4.33 18.03
CA TYR A 80 -21.31 -3.14 18.74
C TYR A 80 -21.82 -3.45 20.15
N SER A 81 -22.61 -4.53 20.31
CA SER A 81 -23.04 -5.02 21.63
C SER A 81 -21.84 -5.35 22.53
N MET A 82 -20.84 -6.04 22.00
CA MET A 82 -19.59 -6.31 22.73
C MET A 82 -18.82 -5.02 23.06
N LEU A 83 -18.80 -4.05 22.15
CA LEU A 83 -18.09 -2.78 22.36
C LEU A 83 -18.66 -1.98 23.53
N ARG A 84 -19.99 -2.03 23.71
CA ARG A 84 -20.70 -1.38 24.83
C ARG A 84 -20.56 -2.13 26.16
N SER A 85 -20.33 -3.43 26.12
CA SER A 85 -20.16 -4.23 27.34
C SER A 85 -18.88 -3.84 28.11
N ASP A 86 -18.88 -4.11 29.41
CA ASP A 86 -17.69 -3.96 30.25
C ASP A 86 -16.55 -4.85 29.74
N GLY A 87 -15.35 -4.29 29.67
CA GLY A 87 -14.17 -4.99 29.17
C GLY A 87 -12.95 -4.08 29.14
N GLY A 88 -11.77 -4.69 29.08
CA GLY A 88 -10.52 -3.95 29.01
C GLY A 88 -10.29 -3.24 27.68
N PHE A 89 -9.20 -2.49 27.63
CA PHE A 89 -8.77 -1.74 26.46
C PHE A 89 -8.54 -2.62 25.22
N GLU A 90 -7.84 -3.76 25.34
CA GLU A 90 -7.41 -4.56 24.19
C GLU A 90 -8.58 -5.19 23.40
N PRO A 91 -9.62 -5.79 24.02
CA PRO A 91 -10.80 -6.23 23.28
C PRO A 91 -11.56 -5.08 22.61
N LYS A 92 -11.73 -3.93 23.30
CA LYS A 92 -12.41 -2.76 22.70
C LYS A 92 -11.63 -2.23 21.50
N LYS A 93 -10.31 -2.17 21.59
CA LYS A 93 -9.41 -1.84 20.47
C LYS A 93 -9.60 -2.82 19.30
N ALA A 94 -9.57 -4.13 19.56
CA ALA A 94 -9.77 -5.15 18.53
C ALA A 94 -11.15 -5.03 17.85
N ILE A 95 -12.20 -4.70 18.60
CA ILE A 95 -13.55 -4.47 18.05
C ILE A 95 -13.57 -3.21 17.19
N VAL A 96 -13.05 -2.08 17.68
CA VAL A 96 -13.00 -0.82 16.91
C VAL A 96 -12.22 -1.00 15.61
N GLU A 97 -11.06 -1.66 15.65
CA GLU A 97 -10.28 -1.98 14.45
C GLU A 97 -11.05 -2.90 13.48
N THR A 98 -11.82 -3.86 14.00
CA THR A 98 -12.65 -4.73 13.17
C THR A 98 -13.80 -3.97 12.53
N ILE A 99 -14.49 -3.09 13.27
CA ILE A 99 -15.55 -2.25 12.72
C ILE A 99 -14.98 -1.29 11.66
N ILE A 100 -13.81 -0.70 11.91
CA ILE A 100 -13.08 0.13 10.92
C ILE A 100 -12.80 -0.67 9.66
N ALA A 101 -12.25 -1.89 9.77
CA ALA A 101 -11.98 -2.74 8.62
C ALA A 101 -13.26 -3.05 7.84
N ILE A 102 -14.38 -3.32 8.50
CA ILE A 102 -15.68 -3.56 7.86
C ILE A 102 -16.20 -2.31 7.14
N ILE A 103 -16.16 -1.14 7.79
CA ILE A 103 -16.57 0.16 7.22
C ILE A 103 -15.74 0.49 6.00
N GLU A 104 -14.43 0.26 6.11
CA GLU A 104 -13.53 0.38 4.99
C GLU A 104 -14.02 -0.60 3.94
N GLU A 105 -13.91 -1.92 4.10
CA GLU A 105 -14.16 -2.99 3.10
C GLU A 105 -15.55 -3.03 2.45
N ASN A 106 -16.59 -2.51 3.11
CA ASN A 106 -17.98 -2.59 2.65
C ASN A 106 -18.71 -1.23 2.75
N GLN A 107 -19.10 -0.68 1.59
CA GLN A 107 -19.84 0.58 1.50
C GLN A 107 -21.23 0.50 2.15
N ASP A 108 -21.91 -0.64 2.07
CA ASP A 108 -23.24 -0.85 2.65
C ASP A 108 -23.19 -0.85 4.19
N ALA A 109 -22.03 -1.19 4.76
CA ALA A 109 -21.78 -1.17 6.20
C ALA A 109 -21.45 0.22 6.75
N LYS A 110 -21.03 1.16 5.88
CA LYS A 110 -20.44 2.45 6.27
C LYS A 110 -21.36 3.26 7.18
N ALA A 111 -22.61 3.48 6.79
CA ALA A 111 -23.54 4.31 7.55
C ALA A 111 -23.80 3.75 8.96
N ALA A 112 -24.09 2.44 9.06
CA ALA A 112 -24.35 1.78 10.34
C ALA A 112 -23.11 1.76 11.25
N GLY A 113 -21.93 1.48 10.67
CA GLY A 113 -20.68 1.40 11.43
C GLY A 113 -20.24 2.74 11.99
N LEU A 114 -20.33 3.81 11.18
CA LEU A 114 -20.04 5.16 11.66
C LEU A 114 -21.00 5.57 12.78
N SER A 115 -22.29 5.21 12.68
CA SER A 115 -23.27 5.46 13.75
C SER A 115 -22.90 4.75 15.06
N HIS A 116 -22.55 3.46 14.98
CA HIS A 116 -22.12 2.69 16.16
C HIS A 116 -20.87 3.27 16.83
N LEU A 117 -19.89 3.69 16.02
CA LEU A 117 -18.67 4.30 16.55
C LEU A 117 -18.92 5.70 17.12
N CYS A 118 -19.83 6.48 16.54
CA CYS A 118 -20.27 7.76 17.11
C CYS A 118 -20.89 7.60 18.49
N GLU A 119 -21.80 6.64 18.66
CA GLU A 119 -22.40 6.34 19.97
C GLU A 119 -21.34 5.86 20.97
N PHE A 120 -20.38 5.05 20.53
CA PHE A 120 -19.29 4.58 21.40
C PHE A 120 -18.42 5.72 21.95
N ILE A 121 -18.04 6.70 21.11
CA ILE A 121 -17.19 7.82 21.58
C ILE A 121 -17.94 8.85 22.43
N GLU A 122 -19.26 8.73 22.63
CA GLU A 122 -19.97 9.60 23.56
C GLU A 122 -19.58 9.34 25.02
N ASP A 123 -19.34 8.08 25.36
CA ASP A 123 -19.02 7.60 26.72
C ASP A 123 -17.69 6.82 26.76
N CYS A 124 -16.79 7.07 25.81
CA CYS A 124 -15.51 6.35 25.74
C CYS A 124 -14.47 6.95 26.70
N GLU A 125 -13.99 6.13 27.63
CA GLU A 125 -12.94 6.51 28.58
C GLU A 125 -11.50 6.44 28.01
N TYR A 126 -11.33 5.91 26.78
CA TYR A 126 -10.02 5.67 26.18
C TYR A 126 -9.67 6.69 25.09
N ASP A 127 -8.82 7.67 25.43
CA ASP A 127 -8.33 8.70 24.50
C ASP A 127 -7.86 8.13 23.15
N VAL A 128 -7.11 7.02 23.18
CA VAL A 128 -6.55 6.38 21.97
C VAL A 128 -7.65 5.86 21.05
N LEU A 129 -8.76 5.34 21.60
CA LEU A 129 -9.88 4.84 20.80
C LEU A 129 -10.72 6.01 20.27
N SER A 130 -10.99 7.02 21.12
CA SER A 130 -11.71 8.23 20.72
C SER A 130 -11.00 8.96 19.59
N THR A 131 -9.70 9.19 19.69
CA THR A 131 -8.88 9.81 18.63
C THR A 131 -8.89 8.97 17.35
N ARG A 132 -8.81 7.64 17.45
CA ARG A 132 -8.87 6.74 16.30
C ARG A 132 -10.21 6.81 15.57
N VAL A 133 -11.32 6.81 16.30
CA VAL A 133 -12.66 6.96 15.72
C VAL A 133 -12.84 8.34 15.12
N LEU A 134 -12.40 9.41 15.78
CA LEU A 134 -12.48 10.77 15.24
C LEU A 134 -11.72 10.90 13.91
N HIS A 135 -10.55 10.28 13.80
CA HIS A 135 -9.80 10.23 12.55
C HIS A 135 -10.57 9.49 11.43
N LEU A 136 -11.22 8.37 11.76
CA LEU A 136 -12.10 7.65 10.84
C LEU A 136 -13.28 8.53 10.41
N LEU A 137 -13.96 9.19 11.37
CA LEU A 137 -15.11 10.06 11.08
C LEU A 137 -14.70 11.19 10.13
N GLY A 138 -13.59 11.89 10.40
CA GLY A 138 -13.10 12.93 9.50
C GLY A 138 -12.77 12.44 8.09
N ARG A 139 -12.47 11.14 7.93
CA ARG A 139 -12.16 10.55 6.62
C ARG A 139 -13.41 10.02 5.90
N GLU A 140 -14.24 9.23 6.56
CA GLU A 140 -15.32 8.47 5.90
C GLU A 140 -16.68 9.17 5.96
N ALA A 141 -16.96 9.93 7.03
CA ALA A 141 -18.28 10.53 7.22
C ALA A 141 -18.62 11.66 6.23
N PRO A 142 -17.66 12.46 5.72
CA PRO A 142 -17.91 13.43 4.64
C PRO A 142 -18.47 12.81 3.35
N HIS A 143 -18.21 11.53 3.11
CA HIS A 143 -18.69 10.80 1.92
C HIS A 143 -20.05 10.11 2.12
N THR A 144 -20.69 10.29 3.28
CA THR A 144 -22.02 9.71 3.54
C THR A 144 -23.12 10.56 2.89
N THR A 145 -24.34 10.01 2.80
CA THR A 145 -25.49 10.73 2.25
C THR A 145 -25.93 11.93 3.10
N ASN A 146 -25.64 11.93 4.40
CA ASN A 146 -25.94 13.04 5.31
C ASN A 146 -24.78 13.35 6.26
N PRO A 147 -23.69 13.98 5.77
CA PRO A 147 -22.51 14.25 6.58
C PRO A 147 -22.80 15.14 7.80
N SER A 148 -23.73 16.10 7.66
CA SER A 148 -24.04 17.05 8.73
C SER A 148 -24.47 16.40 10.05
N SER A 149 -25.09 15.21 9.99
CA SER A 149 -25.53 14.46 11.18
C SER A 149 -24.38 14.04 12.12
N PHE A 150 -23.17 13.89 11.60
CA PHE A 150 -21.99 13.48 12.35
C PHE A 150 -21.29 14.64 13.09
N ILE A 151 -21.50 15.88 12.65
CA ILE A 151 -20.80 17.07 13.19
C ILE A 151 -21.05 17.22 14.69
N ARG A 152 -22.27 16.94 15.17
CA ARG A 152 -22.60 17.07 16.60
C ARG A 152 -21.75 16.13 17.47
N TYR A 153 -21.55 14.90 17.00
CA TYR A 153 -20.80 13.87 17.73
C TYR A 153 -19.33 14.26 17.86
N ILE A 154 -18.78 14.87 16.80
CA ILE A 154 -17.40 15.38 16.77
C ILE A 154 -17.26 16.64 17.63
N TYR A 155 -18.15 17.62 17.46
CA TYR A 155 -18.04 18.91 18.14
C TYR A 155 -18.20 18.79 19.66
N ASN A 156 -19.06 17.89 20.14
CA ASN A 156 -19.20 17.64 21.57
C ASN A 156 -17.88 17.17 22.22
N ARG A 157 -17.02 16.46 21.46
CA ARG A 157 -15.69 16.02 21.91
C ARG A 157 -14.68 17.16 21.99
N VAL A 158 -14.93 18.31 21.36
CA VAL A 158 -14.08 19.50 21.48
C VAL A 158 -14.25 20.17 22.85
N ILE A 159 -15.36 19.94 23.55
CA ILE A 159 -15.68 20.68 24.78
C ILE A 159 -15.31 19.89 26.03
N LEU A 160 -15.61 18.59 26.07
CA LEU A 160 -15.68 17.81 27.31
C LEU A 160 -14.52 16.82 27.51
N GLU A 161 -13.54 16.81 26.61
CA GLU A 161 -12.53 15.74 26.55
C GLU A 161 -11.10 16.22 26.80
N SER A 162 -10.17 15.25 26.88
CA SER A 162 -8.74 15.52 26.95
C SER A 162 -8.23 16.31 25.74
N THR A 163 -7.11 17.05 25.91
CA THR A 163 -6.45 17.79 24.83
C THR A 163 -6.28 16.95 23.55
N LYS A 164 -5.79 15.71 23.67
CA LYS A 164 -5.55 14.83 22.51
C LYS A 164 -6.83 14.54 21.72
N VAL A 165 -7.95 14.30 22.41
CA VAL A 165 -9.25 14.02 21.80
C VAL A 165 -9.84 15.29 21.17
N ARG A 166 -9.79 16.42 21.87
CA ARG A 166 -10.24 17.72 21.35
C ARG A 166 -9.50 18.09 20.08
N ALA A 167 -8.20 17.86 20.05
CA ALA A 167 -7.37 18.15 18.90
C ALA A 167 -7.66 17.25 17.69
N ALA A 168 -7.93 15.95 17.91
CA ALA A 168 -8.37 15.05 16.87
C ALA A 168 -9.74 15.46 16.31
N ALA A 169 -10.64 15.96 17.17
CA ALA A 169 -11.95 16.48 16.77
C ALA A 169 -11.83 17.74 15.90
N VAL A 170 -10.89 18.65 16.20
CA VAL A 170 -10.57 19.81 15.35
C VAL A 170 -10.15 19.36 13.94
N THR A 171 -9.24 18.39 13.83
CA THR A 171 -8.82 17.82 12.53
C THR A 171 -10.01 17.20 11.80
N ALA A 172 -10.85 16.44 12.50
CA ALA A 172 -12.03 15.81 11.91
C ALA A 172 -13.00 16.86 11.36
N LEU A 173 -13.31 17.92 12.11
CA LEU A 173 -14.13 19.05 11.64
C LEU A 173 -13.50 19.72 10.41
N ALA A 174 -12.19 19.96 10.44
CA ALA A 174 -11.50 20.57 9.30
C ALA A 174 -11.65 19.74 8.01
N LYS A 175 -11.57 18.39 8.12
CA LYS A 175 -11.82 17.50 6.97
C LYS A 175 -13.24 17.57 6.43
N PHE A 176 -14.26 17.79 7.27
CA PHE A 176 -15.61 18.09 6.81
C PHE A 176 -15.66 19.41 6.04
N GLY A 177 -15.03 20.47 6.55
CA GLY A 177 -15.00 21.76 5.87
C GLY A 177 -14.23 21.71 4.54
N ALA A 178 -13.22 20.85 4.45
CA ALA A 178 -12.44 20.64 3.24
C ALA A 178 -13.25 19.91 2.16
N GLN A 179 -13.96 18.83 2.50
CA GLN A 179 -14.63 17.94 1.55
C GLN A 179 -16.08 18.35 1.24
N CYS A 180 -16.76 19.04 2.16
CA CYS A 180 -18.16 19.44 2.01
C CYS A 180 -18.27 20.96 1.91
N ALA A 181 -18.30 21.49 0.68
CA ALA A 181 -18.36 22.93 0.42
C ALA A 181 -19.54 23.61 1.13
N ASP A 182 -20.73 22.98 1.11
CA ASP A 182 -21.94 23.51 1.76
C ASP A 182 -21.85 23.58 3.28
N LEU A 183 -21.00 22.76 3.90
CA LEU A 183 -20.80 22.73 5.35
C LEU A 183 -19.62 23.62 5.80
N ARG A 184 -18.77 24.07 4.87
CA ARG A 184 -17.52 24.79 5.15
C ARG A 184 -17.74 26.01 6.04
N SER A 185 -18.70 26.87 5.71
CA SER A 185 -19.01 28.07 6.51
C SER A 185 -19.40 27.73 7.96
N SER A 186 -20.18 26.66 8.16
CA SER A 186 -20.57 26.20 9.49
C SER A 186 -19.38 25.63 10.25
N ILE A 187 -18.53 24.83 9.59
CA ILE A 187 -17.30 24.28 10.17
C ILE A 187 -16.35 25.40 10.59
N GLU A 188 -16.15 26.43 9.76
CA GLU A 188 -15.30 27.58 10.10
C GLU A 188 -15.77 28.28 11.38
N VAL A 189 -17.08 28.41 11.59
CA VAL A 189 -17.64 28.96 12.85
C VAL A 189 -17.28 28.09 14.05
N LEU A 190 -17.34 26.76 13.91
CA LEU A 190 -16.96 25.83 14.98
C LEU A 190 -15.45 25.90 15.28
N LEU A 191 -14.61 25.94 14.24
CA LEU A 191 -13.15 26.06 14.38
C LEU A 191 -12.74 27.40 15.01
N ARG A 192 -13.43 28.51 14.70
CA ARG A 192 -13.19 29.82 15.33
C ARG A 192 -13.37 29.78 16.85
N ARG A 193 -14.29 28.96 17.37
CA ARG A 193 -14.46 28.80 18.82
C ARG A 193 -13.28 28.06 19.46
N CYS A 194 -12.65 27.15 18.73
CA CYS A 194 -11.48 26.40 19.18
C CYS A 194 -10.22 27.28 19.32
N LEU A 195 -10.23 28.50 18.74
CA LEU A 195 -9.16 29.48 18.94
C LEU A 195 -9.08 29.99 20.39
N LEU A 196 -10.15 29.80 21.17
CA LEU A 196 -10.24 30.17 22.58
C LEU A 196 -10.00 28.98 23.51
N ASP A 197 -9.54 27.84 22.98
CA ASP A 197 -9.24 26.66 23.80
C ASP A 197 -8.14 26.97 24.83
N GLY A 198 -8.18 26.32 26.00
CA GLY A 198 -7.16 26.49 27.04
C GLY A 198 -5.80 25.92 26.64
N ASP A 199 -5.77 24.95 25.74
CA ASP A 199 -4.55 24.25 25.30
C ASP A 199 -3.99 24.83 24.00
N ASP A 200 -2.68 25.01 23.92
CA ASP A 200 -2.01 25.60 22.75
C ASP A 200 -2.08 24.70 21.52
N GLU A 201 -1.95 23.39 21.69
CA GLU A 201 -2.00 22.44 20.60
C GLU A 201 -3.34 22.50 19.85
N VAL A 202 -4.45 22.61 20.59
CA VAL A 202 -5.80 22.70 20.02
C VAL A 202 -5.99 24.04 19.31
N ARG A 203 -5.53 25.15 19.91
CA ARG A 203 -5.60 26.49 19.31
C ARG A 203 -4.78 26.58 18.03
N ASP A 204 -3.56 26.07 18.03
CA ASP A 204 -2.64 26.13 16.89
C ASP A 204 -3.19 25.28 15.74
N ARG A 205 -3.69 24.07 16.04
CA ARG A 205 -4.34 23.23 15.03
C ARG A 205 -5.59 23.86 14.45
N ALA A 206 -6.44 24.47 15.28
CA ALA A 206 -7.63 25.17 14.82
C ALA A 206 -7.25 26.37 13.94
N THR A 207 -6.23 27.14 14.33
CA THR A 207 -5.70 28.28 13.56
C THR A 207 -5.18 27.82 12.20
N PHE A 208 -4.37 26.77 12.17
CA PHE A 208 -3.83 26.18 10.94
C PHE A 208 -4.94 25.73 9.98
N CYS A 209 -5.85 24.88 10.46
CA CYS A 209 -6.96 24.39 9.64
C CYS A 209 -7.86 25.52 9.14
N LEU A 210 -8.21 26.48 10.01
CA LEU A 210 -9.04 27.62 9.64
C LEU A 210 -8.36 28.49 8.58
N LYS A 211 -7.05 28.72 8.69
CA LYS A 211 -6.31 29.55 7.73
C LYS A 211 -6.28 28.92 6.34
N ILE A 212 -6.09 27.60 6.27
CA ILE A 212 -6.12 26.86 5.00
C ILE A 212 -7.53 26.85 4.41
N LEU A 213 -8.56 26.51 5.19
CA LEU A 213 -9.95 26.49 4.69
C LEU A 213 -10.41 27.86 4.16
N THR A 214 -10.12 28.92 4.91
CA THR A 214 -10.50 30.30 4.54
C THR A 214 -9.72 30.85 3.36
N SER A 215 -8.58 30.26 3.00
CA SER A 215 -7.83 30.62 1.78
C SER A 215 -8.59 30.28 0.50
N GLY A 216 -9.50 29.30 0.55
CA GLY A 216 -10.19 28.76 -0.62
C GLY A 216 -9.28 28.04 -1.63
N ASN A 217 -7.99 27.88 -1.33
CA ASN A 217 -7.03 27.22 -2.20
C ASN A 217 -7.15 25.69 -2.08
N ASN A 218 -7.67 25.05 -3.13
CA ASN A 218 -7.90 23.60 -3.15
C ASN A 218 -6.61 22.78 -3.04
N THR A 219 -5.49 23.28 -3.56
CA THR A 219 -4.17 22.64 -3.43
C THR A 219 -3.75 22.58 -1.97
N LEU A 220 -3.80 23.71 -1.25
CA LEU A 220 -3.47 23.74 0.17
C LEU A 220 -4.43 22.89 1.02
N ILE A 221 -5.72 22.88 0.67
CA ILE A 221 -6.72 22.05 1.36
C ILE A 221 -6.39 20.56 1.18
N SER A 222 -6.08 20.14 -0.06
CA SER A 222 -5.71 18.75 -0.36
C SER A 222 -4.47 18.36 0.41
N GLU A 223 -3.38 19.12 0.26
CA GLU A 223 -2.06 18.80 0.79
C GLU A 223 -1.99 18.79 2.32
N PHE A 224 -2.64 19.76 2.99
CA PHE A 224 -2.44 19.99 4.42
C PHE A 224 -3.60 19.54 5.32
N ILE A 225 -4.80 19.30 4.78
CA ILE A 225 -5.97 18.85 5.56
C ILE A 225 -6.39 17.44 5.20
N LEU A 226 -6.50 17.13 3.91
CA LEU A 226 -7.03 15.85 3.44
C LEU A 226 -5.97 14.78 3.41
N GLU A 227 -4.81 15.14 2.87
CA GLU A 227 -3.68 14.25 2.73
C GLU A 227 -2.82 14.28 3.99
N GLY A 228 -2.30 13.10 4.35
CA GLY A 228 -1.27 13.00 5.36
C GLY A 228 0.08 12.91 4.67
N LEU A 229 1.14 13.33 5.35
CA LEU A 229 2.50 13.13 4.87
C LEU A 229 2.74 11.63 4.61
N GLN A 230 2.98 11.27 3.35
CA GLN A 230 3.23 9.90 2.90
C GLN A 230 4.73 9.69 2.65
N VAL A 231 5.53 9.74 3.71
CA VAL A 231 6.97 9.50 3.60
C VAL A 231 7.40 8.39 4.55
N SER A 232 8.49 7.71 4.21
CA SER A 232 9.15 6.78 5.11
C SER A 232 9.78 7.57 6.26
N PRO A 233 9.43 7.32 7.54
CA PRO A 233 10.06 8.03 8.66
C PRO A 233 11.58 7.86 8.70
N THR A 234 12.07 6.65 8.42
CA THR A 234 13.50 6.35 8.34
C THR A 234 14.16 6.98 7.10
N GLY A 235 13.43 7.03 5.98
CA GLY A 235 13.87 7.75 4.79
C GLY A 235 13.98 9.25 5.02
N LEU A 236 13.00 9.84 5.73
CA LEU A 236 12.99 11.25 6.11
C LEU A 236 14.17 11.57 7.02
N GLU A 237 14.39 10.75 8.06
CA GLU A 237 15.55 10.89 8.95
C GLU A 237 16.87 10.85 8.16
N SER A 238 17.04 9.86 7.29
CA SER A 238 18.26 9.71 6.47
C SER A 238 18.48 10.92 5.54
N CYS A 239 17.42 11.39 4.88
CA CYS A 239 17.49 12.57 4.02
C CYS A 239 17.82 13.83 4.81
N LEU A 240 17.25 14.00 6.01
CA LEU A 240 17.53 15.13 6.89
C LEU A 240 18.97 15.09 7.41
N LEU A 241 19.49 13.91 7.80
CA LEU A 241 20.88 13.75 8.20
C LEU A 241 21.84 14.12 7.06
N ASN A 242 21.56 13.67 5.84
CA ASN A 242 22.34 14.05 4.65
C ASN A 242 22.28 15.56 4.37
N PHE A 243 21.09 16.17 4.51
CA PHE A 243 20.93 17.62 4.37
C PHE A 243 21.74 18.40 5.41
N LEU A 244 21.74 17.95 6.66
CA LEU A 244 22.53 18.55 7.74
C LEU A 244 24.04 18.39 7.51
N GLN A 245 24.50 17.26 6.96
CA GLN A 245 25.92 17.03 6.66
C GLN A 245 26.46 17.97 5.57
N LYS A 246 25.65 18.30 4.55
CA LYS A 246 26.07 19.21 3.46
C LYS A 246 26.50 20.59 3.97
N SER A 247 26.06 21.00 5.17
CA SER A 247 26.43 22.27 5.81
C SER A 247 26.17 23.52 4.96
N ASN A 248 25.36 23.38 3.91
CA ASN A 248 24.89 24.46 3.04
C ASN A 248 23.36 24.52 3.12
N PHE A 249 22.86 25.55 3.81
CA PHE A 249 21.44 25.75 4.08
C PHE A 249 20.88 26.95 3.29
N SER A 250 21.52 27.33 2.19
CA SER A 250 21.01 28.36 1.28
C SER A 250 19.72 27.92 0.57
N GLU A 251 19.55 26.62 0.39
CA GLU A 251 18.34 26.01 -0.18
C GLU A 251 17.55 25.26 0.91
N PRO A 252 16.21 25.29 0.87
CA PRO A 252 15.38 24.56 1.82
C PRO A 252 15.52 23.04 1.62
N PHE A 253 15.21 22.28 2.66
CA PHE A 253 15.12 20.81 2.54
C PHE A 253 14.01 20.44 1.55
N ASP A 254 14.37 19.66 0.53
CA ASP A 254 13.41 19.19 -0.47
C ASP A 254 12.76 17.88 -0.03
N LEU A 255 11.48 17.93 0.33
CA LEU A 255 10.73 16.76 0.79
C LEU A 255 10.48 15.73 -0.32
N ARG A 256 10.58 16.12 -1.60
CA ARG A 256 10.33 15.24 -2.75
C ARG A 256 11.37 14.13 -2.91
N ILE A 257 12.57 14.34 -2.34
CA ILE A 257 13.63 13.33 -2.35
C ILE A 257 13.35 12.20 -1.36
N VAL A 258 12.42 12.40 -0.42
CA VAL A 258 12.15 11.42 0.63
C VAL A 258 11.33 10.27 0.07
N PRO A 259 11.76 9.01 0.25
CA PRO A 259 11.00 7.85 -0.22
C PRO A 259 9.59 7.81 0.36
N VAL A 260 8.61 7.54 -0.49
CA VAL A 260 7.19 7.52 -0.13
C VAL A 260 6.79 6.12 0.33
N THR A 261 6.01 6.03 1.39
CA THR A 261 5.41 4.77 1.83
C THR A 261 4.14 4.46 1.04
N SER A 262 3.90 3.19 0.74
CA SER A 262 2.68 2.73 0.03
C SER A 262 1.38 3.01 0.80
N GLN A 263 1.46 3.24 2.11
CA GLN A 263 0.37 3.74 2.93
C GLN A 263 0.84 4.94 3.76
N PRO A 264 -0.03 5.94 4.02
CA PRO A 264 0.30 7.03 4.93
C PRO A 264 0.65 6.51 6.33
N ILE A 265 1.56 7.19 7.04
CA ILE A 265 1.97 6.87 8.42
C ILE A 265 0.75 6.75 9.38
N SER A 266 -0.35 7.44 9.07
CA SER A 266 -1.60 7.43 9.85
C SER A 266 -2.42 6.13 9.75
N LYS A 267 -2.10 5.23 8.80
CA LYS A 267 -2.73 3.91 8.69
C LYS A 267 -1.86 2.85 9.41
N PRO A 268 -2.33 2.22 10.49
CA PRO A 268 -1.65 1.09 11.09
C PRO A 268 -1.59 -0.07 10.10
N GLU A 269 -0.49 -0.82 10.11
CA GLU A 269 -0.35 -2.04 9.33
C GLU A 269 -1.56 -2.96 9.54
N THR A 270 -2.23 -3.32 8.45
CA THR A 270 -3.27 -4.34 8.49
C THR A 270 -2.60 -5.67 8.83
N ARG A 271 -2.75 -6.13 10.08
CA ARG A 271 -2.46 -7.51 10.46
C ARG A 271 -3.32 -8.44 9.60
N ARG A 272 -2.77 -8.92 8.47
CA ARG A 272 -3.33 -10.06 7.77
C ARG A 272 -3.04 -11.29 8.62
N ILE A 273 -4.11 -11.94 9.07
CA ILE A 273 -4.01 -13.26 9.70
C ILE A 273 -3.49 -14.20 8.61
N ALA A 274 -2.37 -14.87 8.86
CA ALA A 274 -1.90 -15.95 8.00
C ALA A 274 -3.01 -17.01 7.93
N VAL A 275 -3.74 -17.03 6.83
CA VAL A 275 -4.64 -18.13 6.50
C VAL A 275 -3.72 -19.32 6.19
N LEU A 276 -4.06 -20.50 6.69
CA LEU A 276 -3.58 -21.76 6.10
C LEU A 276 -4.25 -21.85 4.72
N GLU A 277 -3.79 -21.06 3.77
CA GLU A 277 -4.11 -21.21 2.35
C GLU A 277 -3.33 -22.43 1.84
N GLU A 278 -3.99 -23.26 1.03
CA GLU A 278 -3.30 -24.15 0.10
C GLU A 278 -2.25 -23.33 -0.69
N PRO A 279 -1.16 -23.92 -1.19
CA PRO A 279 -0.08 -23.17 -1.83
C PRO A 279 -0.60 -22.48 -3.11
N GLU A 280 -1.16 -21.28 -2.97
CA GLU A 280 -1.37 -20.36 -4.05
C GLU A 280 0.01 -19.92 -4.56
N LYS A 281 0.14 -19.88 -5.88
CA LYS A 281 1.31 -19.32 -6.57
C LYS A 281 1.65 -17.96 -5.94
N PRO A 282 2.94 -17.68 -5.66
CA PRO A 282 3.32 -16.46 -4.96
C PRO A 282 2.89 -15.24 -5.78
N THR A 283 1.83 -14.58 -5.33
CA THR A 283 1.57 -13.19 -5.73
C THR A 283 2.62 -12.34 -5.02
N ALA A 284 3.65 -11.98 -5.80
CA ALA A 284 4.81 -11.25 -5.32
C ALA A 284 4.39 -9.89 -4.74
N LYS A 285 4.35 -9.80 -3.41
CA LYS A 285 4.37 -8.50 -2.73
C LYS A 285 5.80 -7.99 -2.81
N THR A 286 5.96 -6.78 -3.36
CA THR A 286 7.20 -6.02 -3.29
C THR A 286 7.67 -5.96 -1.83
N PRO A 287 8.90 -6.39 -1.50
CA PRO A 287 9.44 -6.21 -0.16
C PRO A 287 9.41 -4.72 0.20
N ALA A 288 9.12 -4.38 1.46
CA ALA A 288 9.32 -3.02 1.95
C ALA A 288 10.75 -2.57 1.56
N ALA A 289 10.95 -1.34 1.07
CA ALA A 289 12.25 -0.87 0.55
C ALA A 289 13.39 -0.83 1.59
N GLN A 290 13.08 -1.07 2.87
CA GLN A 290 13.98 -0.87 4.00
C GLN A 290 15.18 -1.85 4.13
N PRO A 291 15.07 -3.17 3.87
CA PRO A 291 16.22 -4.08 3.97
C PRO A 291 17.26 -3.79 2.89
N PHE A 292 16.83 -3.41 1.68
CA PHE A 292 17.76 -3.14 0.57
C PHE A 292 18.53 -1.82 0.72
N ALA A 293 17.89 -0.77 1.25
CA ALA A 293 18.53 0.54 1.36
C ALA A 293 19.80 0.49 2.23
N GLU A 294 19.77 -0.22 3.35
CA GLU A 294 20.93 -0.36 4.24
C GLU A 294 22.05 -1.20 3.63
N GLU A 295 21.72 -2.27 2.90
CA GLU A 295 22.69 -3.13 2.23
C GLU A 295 23.37 -2.41 1.06
N LEU A 296 22.59 -1.75 0.21
CA LEU A 296 23.11 -1.00 -0.94
C LEU A 296 23.98 0.18 -0.48
N ALA A 297 23.66 0.84 0.63
CA ALA A 297 24.49 1.92 1.19
C ALA A 297 25.90 1.48 1.63
N LYS A 298 26.10 0.18 1.90
CA LYS A 298 27.44 -0.35 2.23
C LYS A 298 28.36 -0.31 1.01
N ILE A 299 27.81 -0.46 -0.18
CA ILE A 299 28.53 -0.45 -1.46
C ILE A 299 28.95 0.97 -1.81
N ALA A 300 30.27 1.20 -1.90
CA ALA A 300 30.82 2.55 -2.06
C ALA A 300 30.32 3.26 -3.33
N ALA A 301 30.16 2.53 -4.44
CA ALA A 301 29.66 3.06 -5.71
C ALA A 301 28.21 3.59 -5.62
N PHE A 302 27.41 3.12 -4.65
CA PHE A 302 25.99 3.46 -4.56
C PHE A 302 25.68 4.57 -3.54
N ARG A 303 26.64 4.92 -2.67
CA ARG A 303 26.50 6.02 -1.70
C ARG A 303 26.12 7.38 -2.30
N PRO A 304 26.63 7.81 -3.47
CA PRO A 304 26.29 9.12 -4.03
C PRO A 304 24.91 9.18 -4.69
N LEU A 305 24.22 8.04 -4.87
CA LEU A 305 22.94 7.96 -5.58
C LEU A 305 21.78 8.63 -4.84
N GLY A 306 21.96 8.89 -3.54
CA GLY A 306 20.93 9.42 -2.67
C GLY A 306 19.98 8.34 -2.14
N PRO A 307 18.78 8.71 -1.68
CA PRO A 307 17.84 7.76 -1.10
C PRO A 307 17.28 6.81 -2.17
N LEU A 308 17.16 5.53 -1.81
CA LEU A 308 16.50 4.51 -2.64
C LEU A 308 15.02 4.86 -2.78
N PHE A 309 14.55 4.98 -4.02
CA PHE A 309 13.15 5.30 -4.30
C PHE A 309 12.25 4.07 -4.18
N LYS A 310 12.62 2.96 -4.86
CA LYS A 310 11.84 1.72 -4.89
C LYS A 310 12.73 0.52 -5.24
N SER A 311 12.38 -0.65 -4.74
CA SER A 311 12.90 -1.94 -5.23
C SER A 311 11.77 -2.74 -5.88
N SER A 312 12.04 -3.48 -6.95
CA SER A 312 11.08 -4.42 -7.54
C SER A 312 10.96 -5.70 -6.72
N ALA A 313 9.96 -6.52 -7.04
CA ALA A 313 10.01 -7.94 -6.66
C ALA A 313 11.09 -8.66 -7.49
N PRO A 314 11.63 -9.80 -7.01
CA PRO A 314 12.55 -10.62 -7.79
C PRO A 314 11.85 -11.23 -9.02
N THR A 315 12.51 -11.15 -10.18
CA THR A 315 12.10 -11.80 -11.43
C THR A 315 13.16 -12.84 -11.81
N SER A 316 12.77 -14.08 -12.07
CA SER A 316 13.70 -15.10 -12.56
C SER A 316 14.12 -14.79 -14.00
N LEU A 317 15.41 -14.88 -14.30
CA LEU A 317 15.96 -14.79 -15.66
C LEU A 317 16.44 -16.13 -16.20
N THR A 318 16.13 -17.21 -15.49
CA THR A 318 16.48 -18.59 -15.83
C THR A 318 15.35 -19.51 -15.39
N GLU A 319 15.23 -20.66 -16.05
CA GLU A 319 14.31 -21.71 -15.64
C GLU A 319 14.66 -22.30 -14.26
N SER A 320 13.69 -22.95 -13.62
CA SER A 320 13.84 -23.47 -12.24
C SER A 320 14.81 -24.66 -12.10
N VAL A 321 15.20 -25.30 -13.21
CA VAL A 321 16.12 -26.45 -13.26
C VAL A 321 17.33 -26.14 -14.15
N ALA A 322 17.67 -24.87 -14.30
CA ALA A 322 18.84 -24.43 -15.05
C ALA A 322 20.15 -24.69 -14.27
N GLU A 323 21.27 -24.81 -15.01
CA GLU A 323 22.63 -24.97 -14.47
C GLU A 323 23.00 -23.82 -13.51
N TYR A 324 22.54 -22.62 -13.83
CA TYR A 324 22.66 -21.43 -13.00
C TYR A 324 21.28 -20.84 -12.78
N THR A 325 20.95 -20.52 -11.52
CA THR A 325 19.73 -19.79 -11.21
C THR A 325 20.05 -18.31 -11.07
N VAL A 326 19.39 -17.45 -11.84
CA VAL A 326 19.56 -15.98 -11.75
C VAL A 326 18.22 -15.31 -11.49
N GLN A 327 18.18 -14.44 -10.49
CA GLN A 327 17.03 -13.58 -10.21
C GLN A 327 17.44 -12.10 -10.25
N LEU A 328 16.67 -11.29 -10.97
CA LEU A 328 16.86 -9.86 -11.07
C LEU A 328 15.99 -9.12 -10.05
N ILE A 329 16.59 -8.17 -9.33
CA ILE A 329 15.90 -7.16 -8.53
C ILE A 329 16.35 -5.78 -9.03
N LYS A 330 15.39 -4.90 -9.29
CA LYS A 330 15.63 -3.54 -9.79
C LYS A 330 15.51 -2.55 -8.64
N HIS A 331 16.54 -1.75 -8.43
CA HIS A 331 16.58 -0.72 -7.39
C HIS A 331 16.64 0.65 -8.05
N VAL A 332 15.54 1.38 -8.00
CA VAL A 332 15.39 2.67 -8.67
C VAL A 332 15.75 3.79 -7.71
N TYR A 333 16.56 4.73 -8.19
CA TYR A 333 16.91 6.00 -7.55
C TYR A 333 16.36 7.15 -8.40
N ALA A 334 16.61 8.39 -7.96
CA ALA A 334 16.15 9.57 -8.71
C ALA A 334 16.68 9.58 -10.17
N ASN A 335 17.96 9.28 -10.35
CA ASN A 335 18.66 9.40 -11.65
C ASN A 335 19.34 8.10 -12.12
N HIS A 336 19.23 7.00 -11.37
CA HIS A 336 19.88 5.74 -11.70
C HIS A 336 18.98 4.54 -11.40
N VAL A 337 19.31 3.41 -12.01
CA VAL A 337 18.81 2.08 -11.66
C VAL A 337 20.00 1.19 -11.33
N VAL A 338 19.94 0.51 -10.19
CA VAL A 338 20.85 -0.60 -9.86
C VAL A 338 20.11 -1.91 -10.16
N LEU A 339 20.68 -2.73 -11.04
CA LEU A 339 20.21 -4.08 -11.35
C LEU A 339 21.01 -5.07 -10.51
N GLN A 340 20.36 -5.69 -9.53
CA GLN A 340 20.93 -6.73 -8.69
C GLN A 340 20.59 -8.11 -9.26
N PHE A 341 21.61 -8.87 -9.64
CA PHE A 341 21.48 -10.24 -10.13
C PHE A 341 21.90 -11.21 -9.02
N ASN A 342 20.93 -11.86 -8.40
CA ASN A 342 21.18 -12.93 -7.43
C ASN A 342 21.49 -14.22 -8.19
N CYS A 343 22.77 -14.54 -8.32
CA CYS A 343 23.27 -15.69 -9.05
C CYS A 343 23.51 -16.86 -8.10
N ARG A 344 23.13 -18.07 -8.51
CA ARG A 344 23.39 -19.32 -7.79
C ARG A 344 23.90 -20.38 -8.75
N ASN A 345 25.07 -20.94 -8.41
CA ASN A 345 25.60 -22.10 -9.11
C ASN A 345 24.92 -23.39 -8.61
N THR A 346 24.36 -24.19 -9.53
CA THR A 346 23.72 -25.48 -9.21
C THR A 346 24.53 -26.70 -9.64
N LEU A 347 25.69 -26.48 -10.26
CA LEU A 347 26.65 -27.51 -10.64
C LEU A 347 27.65 -27.71 -9.49
N ASN A 348 27.71 -28.93 -8.96
CA ASN A 348 28.52 -29.26 -7.79
C ASN A 348 29.97 -29.64 -8.11
N ASP A 349 30.27 -29.83 -9.39
CA ASP A 349 31.59 -30.08 -9.96
C ASP A 349 32.28 -28.78 -10.43
N GLN A 350 31.68 -27.61 -10.18
CA GLN A 350 32.20 -26.33 -10.62
C GLN A 350 32.24 -25.29 -9.51
N LEU A 351 33.30 -24.48 -9.50
CA LEU A 351 33.40 -23.20 -8.82
C LEU A 351 33.47 -22.10 -9.88
N LEU A 352 32.59 -21.10 -9.78
CA LEU A 352 32.66 -19.95 -10.69
C LEU A 352 33.46 -18.82 -10.02
N GLU A 353 34.38 -18.24 -10.76
CA GLU A 353 35.17 -17.07 -10.36
C GLU A 353 34.90 -15.93 -11.34
N ASP A 354 35.01 -14.68 -10.84
CA ASP A 354 34.92 -13.48 -11.69
C ASP A 354 33.61 -13.42 -12.49
N VAL A 355 32.47 -13.60 -11.80
CA VAL A 355 31.15 -13.68 -12.44
C VAL A 355 30.61 -12.27 -12.69
N HIS A 356 30.53 -11.93 -13.97
CA HIS A 356 29.96 -10.70 -14.50
C HIS A 356 28.60 -10.94 -15.16
N VAL A 357 27.80 -9.89 -15.26
CA VAL A 357 26.58 -9.87 -16.08
C VAL A 357 26.81 -8.91 -17.25
N GLU A 358 26.74 -9.44 -18.46
CA GLU A 358 26.75 -8.65 -19.68
C GLU A 358 25.32 -8.24 -20.04
N LEU A 359 25.10 -6.95 -20.24
CA LEU A 359 23.85 -6.41 -20.79
C LEU A 359 24.10 -5.77 -22.14
N GLU A 360 23.28 -6.14 -23.11
CA GLU A 360 23.25 -5.52 -24.43
C GLU A 360 21.90 -4.82 -24.63
N ASP A 361 21.95 -3.49 -24.69
CA ASP A 361 20.84 -2.64 -25.11
C ASP A 361 20.83 -2.52 -26.63
N SER A 362 19.72 -2.92 -27.27
CA SER A 362 19.56 -2.84 -28.72
C SER A 362 19.55 -1.39 -29.23
N ASP A 363 19.01 -0.47 -28.42
CA ASP A 363 18.90 0.95 -28.77
C ASP A 363 20.16 1.76 -28.42
N LYS A 364 21.05 1.17 -27.62
CA LYS A 364 22.32 1.76 -27.13
C LYS A 364 22.14 3.10 -26.43
N ASP A 365 21.00 3.27 -25.77
CA ASP A 365 20.65 4.47 -25.01
C ASP A 365 21.09 4.32 -23.55
N TRP A 366 21.09 3.09 -23.03
CA TRP A 366 21.53 2.76 -21.69
C TRP A 366 23.02 2.41 -21.65
N VAL A 367 23.71 2.92 -20.62
CA VAL A 367 25.13 2.69 -20.40
C VAL A 367 25.35 2.14 -19.00
N VAL A 368 26.22 1.14 -18.86
CA VAL A 368 26.65 0.63 -17.56
C VAL A 368 27.77 1.53 -17.03
N GLU A 369 27.53 2.21 -15.91
CA GLU A 369 28.50 3.09 -15.23
C GLU A 369 29.41 2.29 -14.31
N HIS A 370 28.85 1.32 -13.58
CA HIS A 370 29.61 0.41 -12.71
C HIS A 370 29.13 -1.02 -12.86
N ASP A 371 30.11 -1.94 -12.91
CA ASP A 371 29.94 -3.38 -12.88
C ASP A 371 30.63 -3.92 -11.61
N ILE A 372 29.84 -4.55 -10.74
CA ILE A 372 30.28 -5.15 -9.48
C ILE A 372 30.09 -6.66 -9.59
N PRO A 373 31.15 -7.41 -9.93
CA PRO A 373 31.07 -8.86 -10.14
C PRO A 373 31.00 -9.63 -8.81
N ILE A 374 30.71 -10.92 -8.92
CA ILE A 374 30.91 -11.88 -7.83
C ILE A 374 32.32 -12.46 -7.99
N GLU A 375 33.19 -12.21 -7.01
CA GLU A 375 34.56 -12.72 -7.04
C GLU A 375 34.63 -14.25 -7.07
N SER A 376 33.76 -14.92 -6.31
CA SER A 376 33.71 -16.38 -6.20
C SER A 376 32.30 -16.86 -5.84
N LEU A 377 31.74 -17.77 -6.62
CA LEU A 377 30.41 -18.37 -6.47
C LEU A 377 30.48 -19.90 -6.39
N PRO A 378 30.61 -20.46 -5.17
CA PRO A 378 30.59 -21.89 -4.93
C PRO A 378 29.23 -22.53 -5.23
N TYR A 379 29.23 -23.85 -5.40
CA TYR A 379 28.02 -24.66 -5.52
C TYR A 379 27.03 -24.38 -4.36
N GLY A 380 25.78 -24.15 -4.73
CA GLY A 380 24.67 -24.05 -3.78
C GLY A 380 24.53 -22.70 -3.08
N GLU A 381 25.53 -21.81 -3.15
CA GLU A 381 25.48 -20.45 -2.61
C GLU A 381 24.80 -19.47 -3.57
N THR A 382 24.10 -18.48 -3.03
CA THR A 382 23.56 -17.35 -3.81
C THR A 382 24.33 -16.09 -3.46
N LYS A 383 24.91 -15.41 -4.47
CA LYS A 383 25.58 -14.12 -4.29
C LYS A 383 25.09 -13.10 -5.32
N PRO A 384 25.08 -11.81 -4.97
CA PRO A 384 24.65 -10.76 -5.87
C PRO A 384 25.80 -10.22 -6.73
N ALA A 385 25.57 -10.10 -8.04
CA ALA A 385 26.29 -9.17 -8.92
C ALA A 385 25.43 -7.91 -9.11
N TYR A 386 26.07 -6.76 -9.37
CA TYR A 386 25.34 -5.51 -9.58
C TYR A 386 25.81 -4.76 -10.82
N LEU A 387 24.86 -4.20 -11.55
CA LEU A 387 25.11 -3.20 -12.59
C LEU A 387 24.43 -1.89 -12.21
N LEU A 388 25.15 -0.78 -12.31
CA LEU A 388 24.61 0.57 -12.13
C LEU A 388 24.45 1.24 -13.48
N LEU A 389 23.24 1.70 -13.77
CA LEU A 389 22.90 2.39 -15.01
C LEU A 389 22.26 3.75 -14.69
N PRO A 390 22.82 4.88 -15.14
CA PRO A 390 22.09 6.15 -15.16
C PRO A 390 20.89 6.06 -16.10
N PHE A 391 19.81 6.78 -15.78
CA PHE A 391 18.74 6.99 -16.75
C PHE A 391 19.29 7.78 -17.95
N PRO A 392 18.99 7.39 -19.20
CA PRO A 392 19.51 8.05 -20.39
C PRO A 392 19.15 9.54 -20.50
N GLU A 393 20.04 10.32 -21.12
CA GLU A 393 19.80 11.75 -21.42
C GLU A 393 18.62 11.98 -22.39
N SER A 394 18.25 10.95 -23.16
CA SER A 394 17.06 10.94 -24.02
C SER A 394 15.75 11.14 -23.23
N GLY A 395 15.79 10.92 -21.91
CA GLY A 395 14.61 10.88 -21.05
C GLY A 395 13.93 9.52 -21.01
N SER A 396 14.48 8.49 -21.68
CA SER A 396 13.95 7.14 -21.62
C SER A 396 13.94 6.60 -20.20
N VAL A 397 12.88 5.87 -19.86
CA VAL A 397 12.74 5.15 -18.59
C VAL A 397 12.42 3.68 -18.79
N ILE A 398 12.47 3.24 -20.05
CA ILE A 398 12.22 1.87 -20.48
C ILE A 398 13.52 1.35 -21.08
N GLY A 399 13.86 0.10 -20.79
CA GLY A 399 15.00 -0.57 -21.40
C GLY A 399 14.78 -2.07 -21.44
N THR A 400 15.09 -2.68 -22.58
CA THR A 400 15.05 -4.13 -22.76
C THR A 400 16.46 -4.58 -23.13
N PHE A 401 17.00 -5.51 -22.36
CA PHE A 401 18.39 -5.91 -22.45
C PHE A 401 18.49 -7.41 -22.69
N SER A 402 19.24 -7.78 -23.72
CA SER A 402 19.77 -9.15 -23.80
C SER A 402 20.80 -9.31 -22.68
N ALA A 403 20.67 -10.37 -21.89
CA ALA A 403 21.50 -10.60 -20.71
C ALA A 403 22.28 -11.92 -20.81
N ALA A 404 23.51 -11.94 -20.31
CA ALA A 404 24.31 -13.16 -20.19
C ALA A 404 25.23 -13.09 -18.97
N LEU A 405 25.45 -14.23 -18.32
CA LEU A 405 26.56 -14.38 -17.38
C LEU A 405 27.85 -14.62 -18.16
N ARG A 406 28.94 -13.97 -17.73
CA ARG A 406 30.30 -14.28 -18.16
C ARG A 406 31.13 -14.58 -16.91
N PHE A 407 31.81 -15.72 -16.89
CA PHE A 407 32.57 -16.14 -15.71
C PHE A 407 33.73 -17.06 -16.10
N LYS A 408 34.60 -17.33 -15.13
CA LYS A 408 35.64 -18.35 -15.22
C LYS A 408 35.20 -19.58 -14.44
N VAL A 409 35.25 -20.74 -15.08
CA VAL A 409 34.95 -22.03 -14.45
C VAL A 409 36.25 -22.64 -13.95
N LYS A 410 36.21 -23.12 -12.71
CA LYS A 410 37.24 -23.95 -12.08
C LYS A 410 36.61 -25.28 -11.69
N ASP A 411 37.13 -26.38 -12.22
CA ASP A 411 36.62 -27.72 -11.90
C ASP A 411 37.00 -28.09 -10.45
N VAL A 412 36.03 -28.58 -9.69
CA VAL A 412 36.18 -28.96 -8.28
C VAL A 412 35.66 -30.37 -8.04
N ASP A 413 36.25 -31.07 -7.05
CA ASP A 413 35.76 -32.39 -6.65
C ASP A 413 34.31 -32.28 -6.12
N PRO A 414 33.34 -33.03 -6.67
CA PRO A 414 31.93 -32.86 -6.35
C PRO A 414 31.52 -33.19 -4.91
N ALA A 415 32.39 -33.88 -4.15
CA ALA A 415 32.14 -34.30 -2.76
C ALA A 415 32.80 -33.36 -1.74
N THR A 416 33.93 -32.76 -2.09
CA THR A 416 34.74 -31.93 -1.18
C THR A 416 34.68 -30.44 -1.53
N GLY A 417 34.40 -30.09 -2.79
CA GLY A 417 34.46 -28.73 -3.32
C GLY A 417 35.88 -28.19 -3.48
N GLU A 418 36.90 -29.03 -3.36
CA GLU A 418 38.31 -28.63 -3.54
C GLU A 418 38.67 -28.57 -5.03
N PRO A 419 39.43 -27.54 -5.48
CA PRO A 419 39.88 -27.45 -6.87
C PRO A 419 40.71 -28.66 -7.31
N GLU A 420 40.37 -29.22 -8.47
CA GLU A 420 41.17 -30.30 -9.08
C GLU A 420 42.49 -29.77 -9.67
N SER A 421 42.50 -28.50 -10.09
CA SER A 421 43.69 -27.78 -10.54
C SER A 421 43.53 -26.26 -10.36
N ASP A 422 44.61 -25.50 -10.56
CA ASP A 422 44.58 -24.03 -10.55
C ASP A 422 44.11 -23.43 -11.90
N ASP A 423 43.91 -24.27 -12.92
CA ASP A 423 43.51 -23.82 -14.26
C ASP A 423 42.01 -23.41 -14.27
N THR A 424 41.71 -22.36 -15.04
CA THR A 424 40.33 -21.89 -15.26
C THR A 424 40.08 -21.65 -16.74
N TYR A 425 38.85 -21.83 -17.19
CA TYR A 425 38.42 -21.45 -18.55
C TYR A 425 37.23 -20.50 -18.53
N GLU A 426 37.13 -19.63 -19.53
CA GLU A 426 36.02 -18.68 -19.65
C GLU A 426 34.80 -19.37 -20.26
N ASP A 427 33.62 -19.08 -19.71
CA ASP A 427 32.34 -19.53 -20.24
C ASP A 427 31.29 -18.41 -20.19
N ARG A 428 30.23 -18.58 -20.99
CA ARG A 428 29.14 -17.61 -21.14
C ARG A 428 27.79 -18.32 -21.16
N TYR A 429 26.91 -17.90 -20.28
CA TYR A 429 25.56 -18.45 -20.15
C TYR A 429 24.50 -17.40 -20.46
N VAL A 430 23.65 -17.65 -21.46
CA VAL A 430 22.60 -16.70 -21.88
C VAL A 430 21.42 -16.75 -20.91
N LEU A 431 20.93 -15.57 -20.54
CA LEU A 431 19.77 -15.39 -19.65
C LEU A 431 18.54 -14.94 -20.46
N GLU A 432 17.38 -15.01 -19.82
CA GLU A 432 16.20 -14.30 -20.32
C GLU A 432 16.42 -12.77 -20.30
N GLU A 433 15.66 -12.05 -21.13
CA GLU A 433 15.78 -10.60 -21.27
C GLU A 433 15.49 -9.89 -19.94
N ALA A 434 16.33 -8.92 -19.60
CA ALA A 434 16.10 -8.04 -18.47
C ALA A 434 15.35 -6.79 -18.94
N GLU A 435 14.31 -6.40 -18.21
CA GLU A 435 13.48 -5.25 -18.57
C GLU A 435 13.37 -4.23 -17.43
N VAL A 436 13.54 -2.96 -17.78
CA VAL A 436 13.14 -1.80 -16.99
C VAL A 436 11.92 -1.18 -17.66
N THR A 437 10.88 -0.94 -16.88
CA THR A 437 9.57 -0.48 -17.36
C THR A 437 9.17 0.83 -16.68
N VAL A 438 8.16 1.51 -17.19
CA VAL A 438 7.62 2.74 -16.57
C VAL A 438 7.17 2.49 -15.11
N ALA A 439 6.54 1.35 -14.84
CA ALA A 439 6.10 0.97 -13.49
C ALA A 439 7.25 0.87 -12.47
N ASP A 440 8.49 0.64 -12.90
CA ASP A 440 9.65 0.62 -12.00
C ASP A 440 9.97 2.03 -11.49
N SER A 441 9.73 3.06 -12.32
CA SER A 441 9.88 4.47 -11.97
C SER A 441 8.70 5.06 -11.19
N VAL A 442 7.67 4.26 -10.90
CA VAL A 442 6.45 4.72 -10.20
C VAL A 442 6.24 3.93 -8.90
N GLN A 443 6.04 4.67 -7.81
CA GLN A 443 5.59 4.12 -6.54
C GLN A 443 4.06 4.28 -6.43
N PRO A 444 3.30 3.19 -6.31
CA PRO A 444 1.85 3.26 -6.15
C PRO A 444 1.48 3.97 -4.84
N SER A 445 0.60 4.98 -4.93
CA SER A 445 0.14 5.78 -3.79
C SER A 445 -1.34 6.14 -3.97
N ALA A 446 -2.22 5.41 -3.27
CA ALA A 446 -3.65 5.64 -3.36
C ALA A 446 -4.08 6.87 -2.54
N LYS A 447 -4.86 7.75 -3.17
CA LYS A 447 -5.51 8.89 -2.50
C LYS A 447 -6.79 8.45 -1.79
N GLN A 448 -7.05 9.09 -0.64
CA GLN A 448 -8.30 8.92 0.10
C GLN A 448 -9.44 9.66 -0.59
N SER A 449 -9.16 10.87 -1.09
CA SER A 449 -10.08 11.64 -1.92
C SER A 449 -9.34 12.12 -3.16
N PHE A 450 -9.75 11.62 -4.32
CA PHE A 450 -9.09 11.87 -5.61
C PHE A 450 -9.51 13.21 -6.23
N ALA A 451 -10.78 13.58 -6.09
CA ALA A 451 -11.31 14.79 -6.74
C ALA A 451 -10.59 16.09 -6.32
N PRO A 452 -10.29 16.35 -5.03
CA PRO A 452 -9.54 17.54 -4.62
C PRO A 452 -8.10 17.55 -5.17
N ALA A 453 -7.41 16.40 -5.15
CA ALA A 453 -6.06 16.27 -5.71
C ALA A 453 -6.07 16.52 -7.23
N TRP A 454 -7.07 15.98 -7.94
CA TRP A 454 -7.25 16.23 -9.38
C TRP A 454 -7.47 17.72 -9.70
N GLN A 455 -8.28 18.41 -8.88
CA GLN A 455 -8.55 19.85 -9.01
C GLN A 455 -7.32 20.70 -8.68
N ALA A 456 -6.48 20.24 -7.76
CA ALA A 456 -5.22 20.91 -7.44
C ALA A 456 -4.25 20.96 -8.64
N LEU A 457 -4.44 20.07 -9.63
CA LEU A 457 -3.72 20.03 -10.91
C LEU A 457 -4.54 20.61 -12.08
N ASP A 458 -5.56 21.44 -11.84
CA ASP A 458 -6.35 22.03 -12.92
C ASP A 458 -5.55 22.99 -13.84
N GLU A 459 -4.46 23.56 -13.34
CA GLU A 459 -3.53 24.40 -14.13
C GLU A 459 -2.50 23.58 -14.91
N ALA A 460 -2.36 22.28 -14.63
CA ALA A 460 -1.45 21.41 -15.36
C ALA A 460 -2.05 20.93 -16.68
N ASP A 461 -1.19 20.72 -17.67
CA ASP A 461 -1.59 20.11 -18.93
C ASP A 461 -2.16 18.71 -18.68
N THR A 462 -3.20 18.35 -19.44
CA THR A 462 -3.83 17.04 -19.36
C THR A 462 -3.48 16.26 -20.61
N ILE A 463 -2.72 15.18 -20.45
CA ILE A 463 -2.45 14.23 -21.53
C ILE A 463 -3.67 13.33 -21.69
N GLU A 464 -4.21 13.25 -22.90
CA GLU A 464 -5.42 12.50 -23.24
C GLU A 464 -5.08 11.48 -24.33
N GLU A 465 -5.33 10.20 -24.04
CA GLU A 465 -5.05 9.10 -24.96
C GLU A 465 -6.22 8.12 -25.01
N THR A 466 -6.43 7.50 -26.17
CA THR A 466 -7.47 6.48 -26.37
C THR A 466 -6.88 5.21 -26.97
N PHE A 467 -7.17 4.07 -26.35
CA PHE A 467 -6.68 2.77 -26.77
C PHE A 467 -7.84 1.79 -26.94
N GLN A 468 -7.67 0.83 -27.84
CA GLN A 468 -8.55 -0.32 -27.96
C GLN A 468 -7.79 -1.56 -27.51
N LEU A 469 -8.17 -2.13 -26.38
CA LEU A 469 -7.51 -3.29 -25.80
C LEU A 469 -8.15 -4.57 -26.36
N SER A 470 -7.39 -5.28 -27.19
CA SER A 470 -7.82 -6.52 -27.85
C SER A 470 -7.42 -7.80 -27.10
N THR A 471 -6.48 -7.70 -26.16
CA THR A 471 -5.94 -8.84 -25.38
C THR A 471 -6.62 -9.06 -24.04
N VAL A 472 -7.65 -8.27 -23.73
CA VAL A 472 -8.45 -8.34 -22.50
C VAL A 472 -9.92 -8.42 -22.87
N SER A 473 -10.68 -9.20 -22.10
CA SER A 473 -12.10 -9.46 -22.39
C SER A 473 -13.05 -8.88 -21.35
N THR A 474 -12.53 -8.42 -20.21
CA THR A 474 -13.33 -7.84 -19.12
C THR A 474 -12.70 -6.56 -18.59
N ILE A 475 -13.54 -5.61 -18.16
CA ILE A 475 -13.07 -4.35 -17.56
C ILE A 475 -12.17 -4.59 -16.32
N PRO A 476 -12.49 -5.50 -15.39
CA PRO A 476 -11.60 -5.79 -14.26
C PRO A 476 -10.19 -6.26 -14.68
N GLU A 477 -10.10 -7.10 -15.73
CA GLU A 477 -8.82 -7.55 -16.27
C GLU A 477 -8.03 -6.37 -16.89
N ALA A 478 -8.72 -5.50 -17.64
CA ALA A 478 -8.12 -4.30 -18.21
C ALA A 478 -7.57 -3.35 -17.13
N ILE A 479 -8.34 -3.11 -16.06
CA ILE A 479 -7.89 -2.31 -14.92
C ILE A 479 -6.63 -2.94 -14.29
N THR A 480 -6.61 -4.25 -14.09
CA THR A 480 -5.49 -4.97 -13.47
C THR A 480 -4.21 -4.87 -14.31
N LYS A 481 -4.30 -5.11 -15.63
CA LYS A 481 -3.13 -5.00 -16.53
C LYS A 481 -2.62 -3.56 -16.61
N MET A 482 -3.52 -2.59 -16.79
CA MET A 482 -3.13 -1.18 -16.90
C MET A 482 -2.48 -0.66 -15.61
N THR A 483 -3.05 -0.97 -14.45
CA THR A 483 -2.45 -0.57 -13.16
C THR A 483 -1.07 -1.17 -12.95
N ALA A 484 -0.83 -2.41 -13.41
CA ALA A 484 0.49 -3.02 -13.39
C ALA A 484 1.47 -2.32 -14.34
N LEU A 485 1.07 -1.97 -15.57
CA LEU A 485 1.91 -1.27 -16.55
C LEU A 485 2.31 0.15 -16.10
N LEU A 486 1.36 0.87 -15.49
CA LEU A 486 1.60 2.24 -15.03
C LEU A 486 2.24 2.31 -13.63
N GLY A 487 2.17 1.24 -12.85
CA GLY A 487 2.60 1.25 -11.44
C GLY A 487 1.73 2.13 -10.53
N LEU A 488 0.52 2.51 -10.94
CA LEU A 488 -0.40 3.37 -10.18
C LEU A 488 -1.34 2.54 -9.28
N ALA A 489 -1.80 3.16 -8.19
CA ALA A 489 -2.78 2.57 -7.28
C ALA A 489 -4.19 3.13 -7.54
N ALA A 490 -5.20 2.26 -7.51
CA ALA A 490 -6.59 2.69 -7.54
C ALA A 490 -6.96 3.50 -6.29
N CYS A 491 -7.55 4.67 -6.50
CA CYS A 491 -8.09 5.53 -5.46
C CYS A 491 -9.57 5.20 -5.24
N GLU A 492 -10.05 5.42 -4.02
CA GLU A 492 -11.48 5.32 -3.67
C GLU A 492 -12.15 3.97 -4.04
N ARG A 493 -11.34 2.92 -4.26
CA ARG A 493 -11.78 1.58 -4.73
C ARG A 493 -12.50 1.59 -6.06
N SER A 494 -12.14 2.55 -6.88
CA SER A 494 -12.64 2.67 -8.23
C SER A 494 -12.22 1.49 -9.12
N ASP A 495 -11.38 0.56 -8.65
CA ASP A 495 -11.07 -0.71 -9.31
C ASP A 495 -12.19 -1.76 -9.17
N ARG A 496 -13.13 -1.57 -8.23
CA ARG A 496 -14.27 -2.49 -8.04
C ARG A 496 -15.39 -2.19 -9.04
N VAL A 497 -15.45 -2.99 -10.11
CA VAL A 497 -16.49 -2.89 -11.14
C VAL A 497 -17.79 -3.54 -10.65
N PRO A 498 -18.94 -2.83 -10.63
CA PRO A 498 -20.23 -3.45 -10.30
C PRO A 498 -20.66 -4.49 -11.36
N GLU A 499 -21.32 -5.56 -10.93
CA GLU A 499 -21.79 -6.62 -11.85
C GLU A 499 -22.71 -6.06 -12.95
N GLY A 500 -22.50 -6.52 -14.19
CA GLY A 500 -23.33 -6.17 -15.34
C GLY A 500 -23.06 -4.78 -15.95
N LYS A 501 -22.04 -4.05 -15.49
CA LYS A 501 -21.66 -2.76 -16.09
C LYS A 501 -20.83 -2.96 -17.37
N SER A 502 -21.26 -2.31 -18.45
CA SER A 502 -20.53 -2.25 -19.73
C SER A 502 -19.59 -1.04 -19.84
N GLN A 503 -19.65 -0.12 -18.87
CA GLN A 503 -18.79 1.05 -18.76
C GLN A 503 -18.42 1.29 -17.30
N HIS A 504 -17.19 1.74 -17.06
CA HIS A 504 -16.69 1.99 -15.72
C HIS A 504 -15.53 2.98 -15.73
N THR A 505 -15.46 3.84 -14.71
CA THR A 505 -14.35 4.79 -14.54
C THR A 505 -13.51 4.40 -13.33
N VAL A 506 -12.20 4.28 -13.54
CA VAL A 506 -11.21 4.11 -12.47
C VAL A 506 -10.40 5.40 -12.33
N VAL A 507 -10.04 5.73 -11.09
CA VAL A 507 -9.16 6.86 -10.76
C VAL A 507 -7.92 6.35 -10.06
N LEU A 508 -6.75 6.75 -10.52
CA LEU A 508 -5.46 6.17 -10.16
C LEU A 508 -4.48 7.25 -9.70
N SER A 509 -3.61 6.90 -8.76
CA SER A 509 -2.58 7.80 -8.24
C SER A 509 -1.28 7.05 -7.96
N GLY A 510 -0.18 7.76 -8.14
CA GLY A 510 1.16 7.29 -7.82
C GLY A 510 2.13 8.45 -7.79
N ILE A 511 3.37 8.13 -7.43
CA ILE A 511 4.45 9.09 -7.36
C ILE A 511 5.55 8.57 -8.26
N PHE A 512 5.94 9.36 -9.25
CA PHE A 512 7.06 9.08 -10.11
C PHE A 512 8.38 9.44 -9.40
N ARG A 513 9.47 8.75 -9.75
CA ARG A 513 10.81 9.01 -9.20
C ARG A 513 11.16 10.51 -9.27
N GLY A 514 11.81 11.02 -8.23
CA GLY A 514 11.98 12.47 -8.04
C GLY A 514 10.81 13.16 -7.32
N GLY A 515 9.78 12.40 -6.92
CA GLY A 515 8.70 12.87 -6.06
C GLY A 515 7.57 13.59 -6.80
N PHE A 516 7.44 13.35 -8.10
CA PHE A 516 6.38 13.95 -8.91
C PHE A 516 5.08 13.15 -8.78
N GLU A 517 4.03 13.78 -8.29
CA GLU A 517 2.71 13.17 -8.24
C GLU A 517 2.15 12.97 -9.65
N VAL A 518 1.51 11.82 -9.86
CA VAL A 518 0.79 11.52 -11.10
C VAL A 518 -0.61 11.02 -10.78
N LEU A 519 -1.61 11.67 -11.37
CA LEU A 519 -3.01 11.31 -11.25
C LEU A 519 -3.54 10.89 -12.62
N SER A 520 -4.38 9.86 -12.65
CA SER A 520 -5.03 9.40 -13.88
C SER A 520 -6.53 9.13 -13.68
N LYS A 521 -7.34 9.53 -14.66
CA LYS A 521 -8.76 9.13 -14.79
C LYS A 521 -8.88 8.27 -16.04
N VAL A 522 -9.40 7.06 -15.90
CA VAL A 522 -9.54 6.14 -17.01
C VAL A 522 -10.97 5.65 -17.12
N ASN A 523 -11.56 5.84 -18.29
CA ASN A 523 -12.89 5.36 -18.64
C ASN A 523 -12.78 4.13 -19.54
N PHE A 524 -13.35 3.02 -19.10
CA PHE A 524 -13.45 1.78 -19.85
C PHE A 524 -14.86 1.60 -20.39
N ALA A 525 -14.97 1.17 -21.65
CA ALA A 525 -16.23 0.80 -22.27
C ALA A 525 -16.05 -0.46 -23.12
N ILE A 526 -16.95 -1.43 -22.94
CA ILE A 526 -17.01 -2.61 -23.81
C ILE A 526 -17.69 -2.22 -25.12
N ASP A 527 -17.02 -2.48 -26.24
CA ASP A 527 -17.60 -2.30 -27.56
C ASP A 527 -18.71 -3.34 -27.80
N PRO A 528 -19.94 -2.93 -28.13
CA PRO A 528 -21.05 -3.85 -28.32
C PRO A 528 -20.94 -4.74 -29.57
N SER A 529 -20.06 -4.40 -30.52
CA SER A 529 -19.91 -5.11 -31.80
C SER A 529 -18.95 -6.30 -31.69
N ASP A 530 -17.75 -6.09 -31.15
CA ASP A 530 -16.67 -7.08 -31.10
C ASP A 530 -16.25 -7.47 -29.68
N ARG A 531 -16.87 -6.86 -28.65
CA ARG A 531 -16.54 -7.02 -27.22
C ARG A 531 -15.11 -6.62 -26.83
N SER A 532 -14.42 -5.88 -27.68
CA SER A 532 -13.15 -5.24 -27.31
C SER A 532 -13.38 -4.17 -26.22
N ILE A 533 -12.32 -3.79 -25.52
CA ILE A 533 -12.41 -2.78 -24.46
C ILE A 533 -11.78 -1.49 -24.97
N ASN A 534 -12.61 -0.47 -25.15
CA ASN A 534 -12.16 0.90 -25.39
C ASN A 534 -11.76 1.53 -24.06
N MET A 535 -10.58 2.14 -24.04
CA MET A 535 -10.00 2.79 -22.88
C MET A 535 -9.67 4.23 -23.23
N HIS A 536 -10.29 5.17 -22.52
CA HIS A 536 -9.99 6.60 -22.62
C HIS A 536 -9.30 7.05 -21.34
N MET A 537 -8.10 7.58 -21.45
CA MET A 537 -7.22 7.88 -20.33
C MET A 537 -6.85 9.36 -20.31
N LEU A 538 -6.95 9.97 -19.13
CA LEU A 538 -6.50 11.32 -18.84
C LEU A 538 -5.42 11.27 -17.75
N ILE A 539 -4.24 11.82 -18.00
CA ILE A 539 -3.13 11.88 -17.03
C ILE A 539 -2.76 13.33 -16.74
N ARG A 540 -2.51 13.63 -15.46
CA ARG A 540 -1.97 14.92 -14.99
C ARG A 540 -0.78 14.70 -14.06
N SER A 541 0.20 15.57 -14.20
CA SER A 541 1.30 15.76 -13.25
C SER A 541 1.74 17.22 -13.33
N VAL A 542 2.39 17.73 -12.28
CA VAL A 542 2.98 19.08 -12.30
C VAL A 542 4.09 19.21 -13.35
N ASP A 543 4.71 18.08 -13.72
CA ASP A 543 5.67 18.00 -14.81
C ASP A 543 5.02 17.24 -15.98
N ASN A 544 4.81 17.94 -17.09
CA ASN A 544 4.15 17.37 -18.26
C ASN A 544 4.95 16.20 -18.87
N THR A 545 6.27 16.20 -18.75
CA THR A 545 7.12 15.10 -19.25
C THR A 545 6.80 13.80 -18.52
N VAL A 546 6.51 13.86 -17.21
CA VAL A 546 6.08 12.69 -16.43
C VAL A 546 4.74 12.14 -16.92
N ALA A 547 3.78 13.02 -17.22
CA ALA A 547 2.48 12.59 -17.75
C ALA A 547 2.62 11.93 -19.13
N THR A 548 3.48 12.46 -20.00
CA THR A 548 3.79 11.87 -21.31
C THR A 548 4.45 10.49 -21.19
N ILE A 549 5.42 10.33 -20.28
CA ILE A 549 6.09 9.03 -20.03
C ILE A 549 5.09 7.95 -19.58
N LEU A 550 4.14 8.29 -18.72
CA LEU A 550 3.12 7.32 -18.31
C LEU A 550 2.16 6.98 -19.44
N ALA A 551 1.79 7.97 -20.27
CA ALA A 551 0.91 7.72 -21.40
C ALA A 551 1.55 6.77 -22.43
N SER A 552 2.87 6.87 -22.66
CA SER A 552 3.59 5.98 -23.57
C SER A 552 3.77 4.56 -23.05
N ALA A 553 3.51 4.28 -21.77
CA ALA A 553 3.63 2.93 -21.21
C ALA A 553 2.56 1.94 -21.73
N ILE A 554 1.49 2.47 -22.32
CA ILE A 554 0.34 1.70 -22.82
C ILE A 554 0.39 1.54 -24.34
N ALA A 555 1.01 2.51 -25.03
CA ALA A 555 1.20 2.51 -26.47
C ALA A 555 2.16 1.40 -26.88
#